data_AF-A0A495JNR6-F1
#
_entry.id   AF-A0A495JNR6-F1
#
_cell.length_a   1.000
_cell.length_b   1.000
_cell.length_c   1.000
_cell.angle_alpha   90.00
_cell.angle_beta   90.00
_cell.angle_gamma   90.00
#
_symmetry.space_group_name_H-M   'P 1'
#
loop_
_entity.id
_entity.type
_entity.pdbx_description
1 polymer ?
#
loop_
_entity_poly.entity_id
_entity_poly.type
_entity_poly.pdbx_seq_one_letter_code
_entity_poly.pdbx_strand_id
1 'polypeptide(L)'
;MGLDGSPMAETDRTRTVDMDGAIGFVVAHGDAVDRARLSWLRTGAAPPAEILADAEMGGAPDGGWPAVWGTGVASIDATCFRLAELDDLGALDRPAARRALDWLAAGQRPDGTWEEDEALAREAPSWARPGDPEAELFLTASAGFWLTVAELDARAATPLDQPDQQGDRPYAAQVRAAAQAIAARLRPDGTWPSFLAAGWMSAAVLYHQEMFYESARIQGVLGDRLAEMSPADVAWMASALVRAGVNPDDWLLLAARRRLAETQRSDGGWPSEDGDTFDVHTTLLVIRACR
;
A
#
# COMPACT_ATOMS: atom_id res chain seq x y z
N MET A 1 8.68 19.63 53.21
CA MET A 1 8.09 18.29 53.02
C MET A 1 7.81 18.18 51.53
N GLY A 2 8.49 17.24 50.87
CA GLY A 2 8.86 17.32 49.46
C GLY A 2 7.69 17.25 48.47
N LEU A 3 7.81 18.06 47.42
CA LEU A 3 7.07 17.94 46.18
C LEU A 3 7.70 16.79 45.39
N ASP A 4 6.99 15.67 45.30
CA ASP A 4 7.39 14.52 44.50
C ASP A 4 6.93 14.76 43.05
N GLY A 5 7.78 15.46 42.30
CA GLY A 5 7.64 15.61 40.86
C GLY A 5 8.14 14.35 40.17
N SER A 6 7.23 13.41 39.90
CA SER A 6 7.51 12.25 39.04
C SER A 6 8.09 12.69 37.69
N PRO A 7 9.28 12.21 37.29
CA PRO A 7 9.90 12.56 36.00
C PRO A 7 9.36 11.72 34.82
N MET A 8 8.35 10.86 35.03
CA MET A 8 7.88 9.91 34.01
C MET A 8 6.90 10.46 32.98
N ALA A 9 6.39 11.69 33.12
CA ALA A 9 5.35 12.23 32.24
C ALA A 9 5.88 13.10 31.07
N GLU A 10 7.19 13.33 30.98
CA GLU A 10 7.77 14.27 30.01
C GLU A 10 8.59 13.59 28.89
N THR A 11 8.90 12.30 29.02
CA THR A 11 9.71 11.56 28.03
C THR A 11 8.92 11.05 26.82
N ASP A 12 7.58 11.10 26.88
CA ASP A 12 6.71 10.42 25.91
C ASP A 12 6.18 11.32 24.76
N ARG A 13 6.54 12.61 24.75
CA ARG A 13 6.03 13.57 23.74
C ARG A 13 6.89 13.73 22.49
N THR A 14 7.96 12.94 22.37
CA THR A 14 9.04 13.19 21.40
C THR A 14 9.63 11.93 20.78
N ARG A 15 8.98 10.77 20.91
CA ARG A 15 9.49 9.55 20.28
C ARG A 15 9.29 9.65 18.78
N THR A 16 10.38 9.83 18.06
CA THR A 16 10.45 9.81 16.59
C THR A 16 10.99 8.46 16.14
N VAL A 17 10.63 8.04 14.93
CA VAL A 17 11.20 6.85 14.31
C VAL A 17 12.72 7.02 14.17
N ASP A 18 13.49 6.04 14.66
CA ASP A 18 14.93 5.96 14.43
C ASP A 18 15.19 5.44 13.01
N MET A 19 15.33 6.39 12.08
CA MET A 19 15.56 6.10 10.67
C MET A 19 16.92 5.44 10.42
N ASP A 20 17.95 5.78 11.19
CA ASP A 20 19.27 5.17 11.02
C ASP A 20 19.26 3.70 11.48
N GLY A 21 18.55 3.40 12.58
CA GLY A 21 18.26 2.03 13.02
C GLY A 21 17.49 1.24 11.96
N ALA A 22 16.41 1.79 11.40
CA ALA A 22 15.62 1.15 10.35
C ALA A 22 16.45 0.82 9.10
N ILE A 23 17.28 1.77 8.65
CA ILE A 23 18.21 1.58 7.54
C ILE A 23 19.20 0.47 7.86
N GLY A 24 19.79 0.48 9.06
CA GLY A 24 20.73 -0.55 9.51
C GLY A 24 20.10 -1.94 9.52
N PHE A 25 18.85 -2.05 9.98
CA PHE A 25 18.10 -3.30 9.98
C PHE A 25 17.94 -3.89 8.57
N VAL A 26 17.50 -3.08 7.60
CA VAL A 26 17.33 -3.54 6.20
C VAL A 26 18.66 -3.93 5.57
N VAL A 27 19.74 -3.17 5.84
CA VAL A 27 21.08 -3.51 5.33
C VAL A 27 21.55 -4.87 5.86
N ALA A 28 21.29 -5.15 7.14
CA ALA A 28 21.73 -6.38 7.80
C ALA A 28 20.90 -7.62 7.43
N HIS A 29 19.59 -7.47 7.22
CA HIS A 29 18.66 -8.60 7.08
C HIS A 29 18.03 -8.74 5.69
N GLY A 30 18.01 -7.68 4.89
CA GLY A 30 17.41 -7.70 3.56
C GLY A 30 18.25 -8.45 2.53
N ASP A 31 17.60 -8.94 1.48
CA ASP A 31 18.27 -9.52 0.33
C ASP A 31 18.81 -8.43 -0.63
N ALA A 32 19.20 -8.84 -1.85
CA ALA A 32 19.68 -7.88 -2.85
C ALA A 32 18.57 -6.95 -3.38
N VAL A 33 17.34 -7.45 -3.50
CA VAL A 33 16.17 -6.67 -3.93
C VAL A 33 15.77 -5.69 -2.83
N ASP A 34 15.74 -6.13 -1.57
CA ASP A 34 15.41 -5.27 -0.42
C ASP A 34 16.38 -4.10 -0.26
N ARG A 35 17.69 -4.35 -0.42
CA ARG A 35 18.70 -3.29 -0.38
C ARG A 35 18.58 -2.33 -1.57
N ALA A 36 18.14 -2.81 -2.73
CA ALA A 36 17.87 -1.94 -3.86
C ALA A 36 16.61 -1.08 -3.64
N ARG A 37 15.54 -1.66 -3.08
CA ARG A 37 14.35 -0.95 -2.62
C ARG A 37 14.73 0.16 -1.64
N LEU A 38 15.54 -0.16 -0.64
CA LEU A 38 16.08 0.83 0.30
C LEU A 38 16.85 1.94 -0.40
N SER A 39 17.72 1.60 -1.36
CA SER A 39 18.52 2.58 -2.10
C SER A 39 17.64 3.57 -2.86
N TRP A 40 16.64 3.08 -3.60
CA TRP A 40 15.66 3.91 -4.27
C TRP A 40 14.85 4.76 -3.27
N LEU A 41 14.38 4.15 -2.19
CA LEU A 41 13.65 4.82 -1.11
C LEU A 41 14.47 5.87 -0.35
N ARG A 42 15.80 5.93 -0.51
CA ARG A 42 16.61 6.97 0.13
C ARG A 42 17.02 8.06 -0.83
N THR A 43 17.47 7.69 -2.02
CA THR A 43 18.19 8.61 -2.91
C THR A 43 17.62 8.66 -4.33
N GLY A 44 16.62 7.84 -4.65
CA GLY A 44 16.16 7.66 -6.03
C GLY A 44 17.23 7.03 -6.92
N ALA A 45 18.20 6.30 -6.34
CA ALA A 45 19.22 5.60 -7.11
C ALA A 45 18.60 4.41 -7.85
N ALA A 46 18.65 4.45 -9.18
CA ALA A 46 18.13 3.39 -10.03
C ALA A 46 18.78 2.03 -9.71
N PRO A 47 17.99 0.97 -9.49
CA PRO A 47 18.51 -0.37 -9.27
C PRO A 47 19.26 -0.93 -10.50
N PRO A 48 20.22 -1.86 -10.32
CA PRO A 48 20.82 -2.60 -11.42
C PRO A 48 19.76 -3.38 -12.23
N ALA A 49 20.03 -3.58 -13.53
CA ALA A 49 19.08 -4.22 -14.44
C ALA A 49 18.76 -5.67 -14.06
N GLU A 50 19.74 -6.39 -13.52
CA GLU A 50 19.59 -7.74 -13.00
C GLU A 50 18.65 -7.79 -11.79
N ILE A 51 18.71 -6.81 -10.88
CA ILE A 51 17.82 -6.73 -9.72
C ILE A 51 16.38 -6.45 -10.17
N LEU A 52 16.21 -5.58 -11.18
CA LEU A 52 14.90 -5.35 -11.78
C LEU A 52 14.37 -6.61 -12.46
N ALA A 53 15.21 -7.35 -13.17
CA ALA A 53 14.80 -8.60 -13.81
C ALA A 53 14.39 -9.67 -12.77
N ASP A 54 15.11 -9.76 -11.65
CA ASP A 54 14.76 -10.65 -10.54
C ASP A 54 13.43 -10.27 -9.89
N ALA A 55 13.19 -8.98 -9.66
CA ALA A 55 11.92 -8.47 -9.11
C ALA A 55 10.73 -8.68 -10.07
N GLU A 56 10.98 -8.64 -11.38
CA GLU A 56 9.96 -8.88 -12.42
C GLU A 56 9.69 -10.37 -12.68
N MET A 57 10.50 -11.27 -12.11
CA MET A 57 10.42 -12.71 -12.39
C MET A 57 9.07 -13.30 -11.98
N GLY A 58 8.62 -14.30 -12.73
CA GLY A 58 7.40 -15.06 -12.43
C GLY A 58 6.10 -14.41 -12.91
N GLY A 59 6.13 -13.21 -13.51
CA GLY A 59 4.95 -12.61 -14.13
C GLY A 59 4.43 -13.44 -15.31
N ALA A 60 3.11 -13.53 -15.45
CA ALA A 60 2.50 -14.26 -16.57
C ALA A 60 2.69 -13.48 -17.89
N PRO A 61 2.73 -14.16 -19.05
CA PRO A 61 2.92 -13.51 -20.35
C PRO A 61 1.85 -12.44 -20.65
N ASP A 62 0.62 -12.69 -20.19
CA ASP A 62 -0.55 -11.83 -20.41
C ASP A 62 -0.69 -10.72 -19.35
N GLY A 63 0.29 -10.62 -18.43
CA GLY A 63 0.27 -9.69 -17.30
C GLY A 63 -0.18 -10.35 -15.99
N GLY A 64 0.03 -9.64 -14.88
CA GLY A 64 -0.20 -10.14 -13.53
C GLY A 64 0.84 -11.15 -13.05
N TRP A 65 0.81 -11.43 -11.76
CA TRP A 65 1.65 -12.45 -11.12
C TRP A 65 0.80 -13.58 -10.55
N PRO A 66 1.28 -14.83 -10.61
CA PRO A 66 0.57 -15.95 -10.05
C PRO A 66 0.51 -15.87 -8.53
N ALA A 67 -0.60 -16.36 -7.97
CA ALA A 67 -0.70 -16.59 -6.53
C ALA A 67 0.42 -17.52 -6.08
N VAL A 68 1.15 -17.15 -5.03
CA VAL A 68 2.20 -18.01 -4.44
C VAL A 68 1.62 -19.27 -3.80
N TRP A 69 0.33 -19.23 -3.44
CA TRP A 69 -0.45 -20.36 -2.92
C TRP A 69 -1.17 -21.15 -4.02
N GLY A 70 -1.07 -20.76 -5.29
CA GLY A 70 -1.90 -21.26 -6.38
C GLY A 70 -1.16 -22.09 -7.44
N THR A 71 -1.92 -22.63 -8.40
CA THR A 71 -1.42 -23.45 -9.53
C THR A 71 -0.84 -22.65 -10.69
N GLY A 72 -0.24 -21.48 -10.45
CA GLY A 72 0.31 -20.61 -11.50
C GLY A 72 -0.73 -19.72 -12.21
N VAL A 73 -1.96 -19.64 -11.70
CA VAL A 73 -2.99 -18.71 -12.16
C VAL A 73 -2.67 -17.32 -11.63
N ALA A 74 -2.73 -16.30 -12.50
CA ALA A 74 -2.54 -14.90 -12.12
C ALA A 74 -3.54 -14.49 -11.04
N SER A 75 -3.06 -13.81 -10.00
CA SER A 75 -3.84 -13.37 -8.86
C SER A 75 -3.79 -11.86 -8.71
N ILE A 76 -4.92 -11.25 -8.39
CA ILE A 76 -5.02 -9.81 -8.12
C ILE A 76 -4.19 -9.45 -6.90
N ASP A 77 -4.30 -10.20 -5.80
CA ASP A 77 -3.54 -9.97 -4.57
C ASP A 77 -2.03 -10.04 -4.82
N ALA A 78 -1.56 -11.13 -5.44
CA ALA A 78 -0.15 -11.31 -5.77
C ALA A 78 0.36 -10.22 -6.73
N THR A 79 -0.46 -9.81 -7.69
CA THR A 79 -0.12 -8.72 -8.62
C THR A 79 0.02 -7.39 -7.89
N CYS A 80 -0.92 -7.05 -7.01
CA CYS A 80 -0.87 -5.82 -6.22
C CYS A 80 0.33 -5.80 -5.26
N PHE A 81 0.66 -6.94 -4.66
CA PHE A 81 1.87 -7.09 -3.85
C PHE A 81 3.14 -6.82 -4.68
N ARG A 82 3.24 -7.40 -5.89
CA ARG A 82 4.39 -7.17 -6.78
C ARG A 82 4.49 -5.73 -7.28
N LEU A 83 3.36 -5.05 -7.53
CA LEU A 83 3.37 -3.63 -7.84
C LEU A 83 3.93 -2.79 -6.69
N ALA A 84 3.69 -3.17 -5.43
CA ALA A 84 4.28 -2.51 -4.26
C ALA A 84 5.82 -2.60 -4.25
N GLU A 85 6.35 -3.80 -4.52
CA GLU A 85 7.79 -4.01 -4.58
C GLU A 85 8.44 -3.25 -5.75
N LEU A 86 7.78 -3.23 -6.91
CA LEU A 86 8.26 -2.48 -8.07
C LEU A 86 8.19 -0.96 -7.84
N ASP A 87 7.17 -0.45 -7.14
CA ASP A 87 7.11 0.96 -6.75
C ASP A 87 8.26 1.33 -5.80
N ASP A 88 8.63 0.44 -4.88
CA ASP A 88 9.82 0.60 -4.03
C ASP A 88 11.14 0.57 -4.80
N LEU A 89 11.15 0.11 -6.04
CA LEU A 89 12.31 0.12 -6.95
C LEU A 89 12.27 1.27 -7.97
N GLY A 90 11.21 2.08 -7.98
CA GLY A 90 10.99 3.11 -9.01
C GLY A 90 10.66 2.52 -10.38
N ALA A 91 10.07 1.33 -10.40
CA ALA A 91 9.94 0.48 -11.58
C ALA A 91 8.52 0.39 -12.14
N LEU A 92 7.57 1.23 -11.68
CA LEU A 92 6.19 1.20 -12.18
C LEU A 92 6.05 1.60 -13.66
N ASP A 93 7.02 2.34 -14.21
CA ASP A 93 7.03 2.72 -15.62
C ASP A 93 7.56 1.61 -16.55
N ARG A 94 8.08 0.50 -15.98
CA ARG A 94 8.66 -0.60 -16.74
C ARG A 94 7.60 -1.45 -17.43
N PRO A 95 7.95 -2.14 -18.53
CA PRO A 95 6.99 -2.93 -19.30
C PRO A 95 6.26 -4.01 -18.48
N ALA A 96 6.89 -4.63 -17.49
CA ALA A 96 6.25 -5.65 -16.65
C ALA A 96 5.15 -5.05 -15.76
N ALA A 97 5.44 -3.94 -15.07
CA ALA A 97 4.46 -3.21 -14.27
C ALA A 97 3.29 -2.69 -15.12
N ARG A 98 3.57 -2.11 -16.31
CA ARG A 98 2.52 -1.66 -17.23
C ARG A 98 1.61 -2.80 -17.67
N ARG A 99 2.16 -3.96 -18.07
CA ARG A 99 1.34 -5.13 -18.42
C ARG A 99 0.47 -5.60 -17.26
N ALA A 100 0.97 -5.53 -16.02
CA ALA A 100 0.20 -5.90 -14.85
C ALA A 100 -0.92 -4.90 -14.53
N LEU A 101 -0.67 -3.59 -14.67
CA LEU A 101 -1.70 -2.55 -14.55
C LEU A 101 -2.77 -2.70 -15.64
N ASP A 102 -2.36 -2.95 -16.89
CA ASP A 102 -3.28 -3.21 -18.00
C ASP A 102 -4.10 -4.49 -17.76
N TRP A 103 -3.48 -5.54 -17.21
CA TRP A 103 -4.15 -6.77 -16.81
C TRP A 103 -5.18 -6.53 -15.70
N LEU A 104 -4.83 -5.76 -14.66
CA LEU A 104 -5.79 -5.34 -13.62
C LEU A 104 -6.95 -4.55 -14.24
N ALA A 105 -6.66 -3.57 -15.10
CA ALA A 105 -7.67 -2.74 -15.73
C ALA A 105 -8.61 -3.54 -16.65
N ALA A 106 -8.10 -4.56 -17.34
CA ALA A 106 -8.89 -5.47 -18.16
C ALA A 106 -9.71 -6.48 -17.33
N GLY A 107 -9.23 -6.82 -16.13
CA GLY A 107 -9.89 -7.76 -15.21
C GLY A 107 -11.04 -7.17 -14.40
N GLN A 108 -11.32 -5.87 -14.48
CA GLN A 108 -12.42 -5.25 -13.76
C GLN A 108 -13.77 -5.81 -14.21
N ARG A 109 -14.63 -6.17 -13.24
CA ARG A 109 -16.00 -6.63 -13.50
C ARG A 109 -16.90 -5.46 -13.94
N PRO A 110 -18.02 -5.74 -14.63
CA PRO A 110 -18.95 -4.69 -15.08
C PRO A 110 -19.54 -3.81 -13.97
N ASP A 111 -19.55 -4.28 -12.72
CA ASP A 111 -19.99 -3.54 -11.55
C ASP A 111 -18.88 -2.71 -10.88
N GLY A 112 -17.67 -2.70 -11.46
CA GLY A 112 -16.53 -1.94 -10.96
C GLY A 112 -15.66 -2.68 -9.95
N THR A 113 -15.97 -3.94 -9.63
CA THR A 113 -15.24 -4.74 -8.62
C THR A 113 -14.14 -5.60 -9.23
N TRP A 114 -13.29 -6.14 -8.35
CA TRP A 114 -12.32 -7.18 -8.63
C TRP A 114 -12.48 -8.35 -7.67
N GLU A 115 -12.24 -9.54 -8.20
CA GLU A 115 -12.24 -10.79 -7.45
C GLU A 115 -11.25 -11.75 -8.10
N GLU A 116 -10.62 -12.61 -7.30
CA GLU A 116 -9.75 -13.67 -7.81
C GLU A 116 -10.48 -14.64 -8.76
N ASP A 117 -9.68 -15.32 -9.59
CA ASP A 117 -10.18 -16.40 -10.44
C ASP A 117 -10.74 -17.55 -9.59
N GLU A 118 -11.91 -18.09 -9.98
CA GLU A 118 -12.56 -19.22 -9.30
C GLU A 118 -11.64 -20.45 -9.17
N ALA A 119 -10.69 -20.64 -10.08
CA ALA A 119 -9.70 -21.71 -10.01
C ALA A 119 -8.84 -21.64 -8.72
N LEU A 120 -8.67 -20.45 -8.14
CA LEU A 120 -7.92 -20.24 -6.90
C LEU A 120 -8.75 -20.57 -5.65
N ALA A 121 -10.06 -20.78 -5.75
CA ALA A 121 -10.97 -20.83 -4.59
C ALA A 121 -10.64 -21.89 -3.53
N ARG A 122 -9.95 -22.97 -3.91
CA ARG A 122 -9.56 -24.04 -2.97
C ARG A 122 -8.34 -23.69 -2.12
N GLU A 123 -7.47 -22.85 -2.64
CA GLU A 123 -6.14 -22.57 -2.08
C GLU A 123 -6.05 -21.11 -1.58
N ALA A 124 -6.98 -20.26 -2.02
CA ALA A 124 -7.00 -18.85 -1.68
C ALA A 124 -7.14 -18.63 -0.17
N PRO A 125 -6.31 -17.76 0.42
CA PRO A 125 -6.51 -17.28 1.78
C PRO A 125 -7.81 -16.46 1.87
N SER A 126 -8.27 -16.17 3.10
CA SER A 126 -9.57 -15.51 3.32
C SER A 126 -9.69 -14.16 2.63
N TRP A 127 -8.61 -13.40 2.51
CA TRP A 127 -8.60 -12.07 1.88
C TRP A 127 -8.60 -12.10 0.35
N ALA A 128 -8.35 -13.25 -0.26
CA ALA A 128 -8.32 -13.42 -1.71
C ALA A 128 -9.34 -14.48 -2.18
N ARG A 129 -10.29 -14.87 -1.33
CA ARG A 129 -11.22 -15.96 -1.63
C ARG A 129 -12.29 -15.53 -2.65
N PRO A 130 -12.37 -16.16 -3.84
CA PRO A 130 -13.47 -15.93 -4.78
C PRO A 130 -14.84 -16.18 -4.16
N GLY A 131 -15.82 -15.33 -4.50
CA GLY A 131 -17.18 -15.36 -3.97
C GLY A 131 -17.34 -14.87 -2.53
N ASP A 132 -16.27 -14.51 -1.83
CA ASP A 132 -16.34 -13.89 -0.51
C ASP A 132 -16.47 -12.36 -0.66
N PRO A 133 -17.57 -11.74 -0.18
CA PRO A 133 -17.76 -10.29 -0.33
C PRO A 133 -16.65 -9.47 0.35
N GLU A 134 -16.11 -9.92 1.49
CA GLU A 134 -15.06 -9.20 2.19
C GLU A 134 -13.76 -9.21 1.36
N ALA A 135 -13.42 -10.35 0.77
CA ALA A 135 -12.29 -10.48 -0.15
C ALA A 135 -12.48 -9.61 -1.41
N GLU A 136 -13.66 -9.63 -2.02
CA GLU A 136 -13.97 -8.81 -3.20
C GLU A 136 -13.74 -7.31 -2.93
N LEU A 137 -14.16 -6.79 -1.76
CA LEU A 137 -13.93 -5.38 -1.42
C LEU A 137 -12.44 -5.09 -1.20
N PHE A 138 -11.72 -6.01 -0.56
CA PHE A 138 -10.28 -5.86 -0.37
C PHE A 138 -9.54 -5.81 -1.71
N LEU A 139 -9.84 -6.74 -2.63
CA LEU A 139 -9.24 -6.80 -3.96
C LEU A 139 -9.64 -5.59 -4.82
N THR A 140 -10.89 -5.14 -4.72
CA THR A 140 -11.37 -3.92 -5.38
C THR A 140 -10.62 -2.69 -4.89
N ALA A 141 -10.42 -2.55 -3.58
CA ALA A 141 -9.65 -1.46 -2.99
C ALA A 141 -8.17 -1.52 -3.41
N SER A 142 -7.57 -2.71 -3.42
CA SER A 142 -6.17 -2.93 -3.78
C SER A 142 -5.89 -2.64 -5.26
N ALA A 143 -6.68 -3.21 -6.17
CA ALA A 143 -6.56 -2.96 -7.60
C ALA A 143 -6.86 -1.48 -7.93
N GLY A 144 -7.93 -0.93 -7.36
CA GLY A 144 -8.30 0.48 -7.52
C GLY A 144 -7.20 1.43 -7.03
N PHE A 145 -6.52 1.10 -5.93
CA PHE A 145 -5.39 1.86 -5.41
C PHE A 145 -4.22 1.87 -6.39
N TRP A 146 -3.82 0.72 -6.93
CA TRP A 146 -2.68 0.67 -7.87
C TRP A 146 -2.96 1.35 -9.21
N LEU A 147 -4.20 1.25 -9.72
CA LEU A 147 -4.61 2.04 -10.88
C LEU A 147 -4.63 3.55 -10.58
N THR A 148 -5.02 3.95 -9.36
CA THR A 148 -4.94 5.34 -8.91
C THR A 148 -3.48 5.83 -8.84
N VAL A 149 -2.57 5.00 -8.32
CA VAL A 149 -1.13 5.31 -8.28
C VAL A 149 -0.56 5.52 -9.68
N ALA A 150 -0.92 4.64 -10.63
CA ALA A 150 -0.47 4.77 -12.02
C ALA A 150 -0.98 6.07 -12.69
N GLU A 151 -2.21 6.49 -12.39
CA GLU A 151 -2.78 7.78 -12.83
C GLU A 151 -2.01 8.98 -12.27
N LEU A 152 -1.61 8.92 -10.99
CA LEU A 152 -0.83 9.97 -10.36
C LEU A 152 0.56 10.10 -10.99
N ASP A 153 1.20 8.97 -11.28
CA ASP A 153 2.52 8.95 -11.92
C ASP A 153 2.45 9.45 -13.37
N ALA A 154 1.44 9.05 -14.12
CA ALA A 154 1.19 9.57 -15.47
C ALA A 154 1.03 11.10 -15.44
N ARG A 155 0.23 11.63 -14.51
CA ARG A 155 0.04 13.08 -14.35
C ARG A 155 1.34 13.80 -13.97
N ALA A 156 2.17 13.21 -13.12
CA ALA A 156 3.44 13.79 -12.71
C ALA A 156 4.47 13.82 -13.85
N ALA A 157 4.37 12.91 -14.82
CA ALA A 157 5.23 12.86 -15.99
C ALA A 157 4.83 13.84 -17.10
N THR A 158 3.57 14.30 -17.14
CA THR A 158 3.08 15.27 -18.15
C THR A 158 3.66 16.68 -17.90
N PRO A 159 4.30 17.32 -18.90
CA PRO A 159 4.81 18.68 -18.76
C PRO A 159 3.71 19.71 -18.46
N LEU A 160 3.97 20.64 -17.54
CA LEU A 160 3.01 21.66 -17.06
C LEU A 160 2.39 22.54 -18.17
N ASP A 161 3.08 22.69 -19.31
CA ASP A 161 2.65 23.54 -20.42
C ASP A 161 1.70 22.83 -21.40
N GLN A 162 1.40 21.55 -21.19
CA GLN A 162 0.43 20.80 -21.99
C GLN A 162 -0.91 20.72 -21.23
N PRO A 163 -2.03 21.17 -21.84
CA PRO A 163 -3.33 21.03 -21.20
C PRO A 163 -3.64 19.55 -21.00
N ASP A 164 -4.15 19.22 -19.81
CA ASP A 164 -4.56 17.89 -19.36
C ASP A 164 -5.52 17.28 -20.42
N GLN A 165 -4.98 16.44 -21.33
CA GLN A 165 -5.80 15.79 -22.33
C GLN A 165 -6.40 14.54 -21.69
N GLN A 166 -7.71 14.32 -21.87
CA GLN A 166 -8.45 13.15 -21.37
C GLN A 166 -7.81 11.80 -21.78
N GLY A 167 -6.85 11.78 -22.70
CA GLY A 167 -6.07 10.62 -23.14
C GLY A 167 -4.85 10.26 -22.27
N ASP A 168 -4.45 11.09 -21.31
CA ASP A 168 -3.29 10.85 -20.41
C ASP A 168 -3.65 10.03 -19.16
N ARG A 169 -4.91 9.59 -19.07
CA ARG A 169 -5.48 8.88 -17.92
C ARG A 169 -5.96 7.49 -18.31
N PRO A 170 -5.05 6.52 -18.55
CA PRO A 170 -5.37 5.22 -19.13
C PRO A 170 -6.37 4.38 -18.32
N TYR A 171 -6.50 4.64 -17.02
CA TYR A 171 -7.29 3.86 -16.08
C TYR A 171 -8.41 4.67 -15.38
N ALA A 172 -8.67 5.91 -15.80
CA ALA A 172 -9.63 6.79 -15.12
C ALA A 172 -11.07 6.21 -15.05
N ALA A 173 -11.50 5.45 -16.07
CA ALA A 173 -12.81 4.81 -16.04
C ALA A 173 -12.88 3.72 -14.96
N GLN A 174 -11.83 2.90 -14.88
CA GLN A 174 -11.71 1.81 -13.93
C GLN A 174 -11.64 2.32 -12.50
N VAL A 175 -10.80 3.34 -12.24
CA VAL A 175 -10.69 3.97 -10.92
C VAL A 175 -12.02 4.58 -10.48
N ARG A 176 -12.75 5.24 -11.39
CA ARG A 176 -14.07 5.80 -11.09
C ARG A 176 -15.08 4.71 -10.72
N ALA A 177 -15.13 3.62 -11.48
CA ALA A 177 -16.03 2.51 -11.19
C ALA A 177 -15.67 1.82 -9.86
N ALA A 178 -14.38 1.65 -9.56
CA ALA A 178 -13.90 1.14 -8.28
C ALA A 178 -14.36 2.01 -7.11
N ALA A 179 -14.19 3.34 -7.22
CA ALA A 179 -14.60 4.29 -6.19
C ALA A 179 -16.11 4.24 -5.93
N GLN A 180 -16.92 4.12 -6.99
CA GLN A 180 -18.38 3.97 -6.86
C GLN A 180 -18.76 2.66 -6.16
N ALA A 181 -18.13 1.54 -6.53
CA ALA A 181 -18.36 0.24 -5.90
C ALA A 181 -17.96 0.24 -4.42
N ILE A 182 -16.81 0.84 -4.08
CA ILE A 182 -16.34 1.00 -2.70
C ILE A 182 -17.32 1.87 -1.89
N ALA A 183 -17.68 3.05 -2.41
CA ALA A 183 -18.56 3.98 -1.71
C ALA A 183 -19.96 3.39 -1.45
N ALA A 184 -20.48 2.60 -2.38
CA ALA A 184 -21.76 1.90 -2.22
C ALA A 184 -21.76 0.88 -1.06
N ARG A 185 -20.57 0.41 -0.65
CA ARG A 185 -20.39 -0.58 0.43
C ARG A 185 -19.98 0.05 1.77
N LEU A 186 -19.76 1.35 1.82
CA LEU A 186 -19.52 2.06 3.09
C LEU A 186 -20.79 2.15 3.92
N ARG A 187 -20.65 1.86 5.21
CA ARG A 187 -21.72 2.08 6.18
C ARG A 187 -21.81 3.56 6.53
N PRO A 188 -22.97 4.04 7.04
CA PRO A 188 -23.15 5.45 7.38
C PRO A 188 -22.11 5.99 8.38
N ASP A 189 -21.62 5.13 9.28
CA ASP A 189 -20.60 5.42 10.29
C ASP A 189 -19.16 5.46 9.73
N GLY A 190 -18.97 5.23 8.44
CA GLY A 190 -17.66 5.20 7.79
C GLY A 190 -16.96 3.85 7.82
N THR A 191 -17.53 2.85 8.50
CA THR A 191 -16.98 1.50 8.50
C THR A 191 -17.27 0.77 7.18
N TRP A 192 -16.44 -0.22 6.86
CA TRP A 192 -16.58 -1.05 5.67
C TRP A 192 -16.64 -2.54 6.06
N PRO A 193 -17.36 -3.39 5.30
CA PRO A 193 -17.45 -4.82 5.55
C PRO A 193 -16.31 -5.56 4.81
N SER A 194 -15.07 -5.41 5.28
CA SER A 194 -13.90 -6.14 4.76
C SER A 194 -12.72 -6.05 5.76
N PHE A 195 -11.60 -6.65 5.38
CA PHE A 195 -10.31 -6.55 6.05
C PHE A 195 -9.91 -5.08 6.27
N LEU A 196 -9.15 -4.84 7.34
CA LEU A 196 -8.76 -3.49 7.74
C LEU A 196 -8.04 -2.74 6.60
N ALA A 197 -7.19 -3.46 5.86
CA ALA A 197 -6.41 -2.91 4.77
C ALA A 197 -7.24 -2.35 3.60
N ALA A 198 -8.46 -2.87 3.38
CA ALA A 198 -9.37 -2.31 2.39
C ALA A 198 -9.67 -0.83 2.69
N GLY A 199 -9.65 -0.41 3.95
CA GLY A 199 -9.93 0.95 4.39
C GLY A 199 -8.97 1.98 3.83
N TRP A 200 -7.67 1.88 4.11
CA TRP A 200 -6.72 2.92 3.69
C TRP A 200 -6.53 2.99 2.18
N MET A 201 -6.59 1.85 1.49
CA MET A 201 -6.62 1.81 0.03
C MET A 201 -7.89 2.48 -0.52
N SER A 202 -9.05 2.17 0.07
CA SER A 202 -10.32 2.83 -0.28
C SER A 202 -10.28 4.34 -0.04
N ALA A 203 -9.73 4.79 1.09
CA ALA A 203 -9.62 6.21 1.42
C ALA A 203 -8.80 6.96 0.37
N ALA A 204 -7.69 6.37 -0.11
CA ALA A 204 -6.87 6.92 -1.18
C ALA A 204 -7.63 6.98 -2.52
N VAL A 205 -8.27 5.88 -2.93
CA VAL A 205 -9.07 5.83 -4.17
C VAL A 205 -10.18 6.88 -4.17
N LEU A 206 -10.95 6.95 -3.08
CA LEU A 206 -12.06 7.89 -2.92
C LEU A 206 -11.58 9.35 -2.91
N TYR A 207 -10.45 9.63 -2.25
CA TYR A 207 -9.86 10.96 -2.22
C TYR A 207 -9.54 11.48 -3.63
N HIS A 208 -8.94 10.63 -4.48
CA HIS A 208 -8.59 11.00 -5.85
C HIS A 208 -9.77 11.01 -6.83
N GLN A 209 -10.92 10.49 -6.40
CA GLN A 209 -12.20 10.64 -7.13
C GLN A 209 -13.08 11.74 -6.54
N GLU A 210 -12.50 12.65 -5.74
CA GLU A 210 -13.19 13.79 -5.12
C GLU A 210 -14.33 13.40 -4.16
N MET A 211 -14.35 12.14 -3.71
CA MET A 211 -15.28 11.61 -2.71
C MET A 211 -14.72 11.86 -1.30
N PHE A 212 -14.46 13.14 -1.01
CA PHE A 212 -13.72 13.57 0.18
C PHE A 212 -14.44 13.21 1.49
N TYR A 213 -15.77 13.25 1.50
CA TYR A 213 -16.55 12.91 2.70
C TYR A 213 -16.45 11.43 3.05
N GLU A 214 -16.54 10.56 2.05
CA GLU A 214 -16.35 9.12 2.18
C GLU A 214 -14.94 8.79 2.64
N SER A 215 -13.92 9.38 2.00
CA SER A 215 -12.52 9.21 2.38
C SER A 215 -12.26 9.67 3.83
N ALA A 216 -12.75 10.84 4.23
CA ALA A 216 -12.57 11.38 5.58
C ALA A 216 -13.25 10.50 6.65
N ARG A 217 -14.42 9.91 6.36
CA ARG A 217 -15.07 8.98 7.28
C ARG A 217 -14.24 7.72 7.51
N ILE A 218 -13.67 7.16 6.46
CA ILE A 218 -12.76 6.01 6.58
C ILE A 218 -11.54 6.40 7.42
N GLN A 219 -10.93 7.55 7.16
CA GLN A 219 -9.77 8.03 7.92
C GLN A 219 -10.09 8.22 9.41
N GLY A 220 -11.29 8.71 9.75
CA GLY A 220 -11.77 8.78 11.13
C GLY A 220 -11.79 7.40 11.82
N VAL A 221 -12.38 6.40 11.17
CA VAL A 221 -12.40 5.01 11.67
C VAL A 221 -10.98 4.43 11.80
N LEU A 222 -10.08 4.71 10.85
CA LEU A 222 -8.69 4.28 10.91
C LEU A 222 -7.96 4.93 12.09
N GLY A 223 -8.18 6.22 12.34
CA GLY A 223 -7.61 6.92 13.49
C GLY A 223 -8.08 6.35 14.83
N ASP A 224 -9.37 6.03 14.95
CA ASP A 224 -9.93 5.43 16.16
C ASP A 224 -9.33 4.03 16.45
N ARG A 225 -8.98 3.29 15.40
CA ARG A 225 -8.40 1.94 15.51
C ARG A 225 -6.87 1.92 15.58
N LEU A 226 -6.21 3.04 15.35
CA LEU A 226 -4.75 3.11 15.16
C LEU A 226 -3.96 2.51 16.32
N ALA A 227 -4.41 2.72 17.55
CA ALA A 227 -3.73 2.22 18.75
C ALA A 227 -3.73 0.68 18.84
N GLU A 228 -4.73 0.03 18.24
CA GLU A 228 -4.90 -1.43 18.26
C GLU A 228 -4.25 -2.11 17.05
N MET A 229 -3.89 -1.35 16.01
CA MET A 229 -3.24 -1.88 14.82
C MET A 229 -1.85 -2.45 15.13
N SER A 230 -1.50 -3.52 14.40
CA SER A 230 -0.14 -4.05 14.38
C SER A 230 0.80 -3.04 13.71
N PRO A 231 2.11 -3.11 14.01
CA PRO A 231 3.07 -2.21 13.36
C PRO A 231 3.09 -2.34 11.83
N ALA A 232 2.85 -3.55 11.32
CA ALA A 232 2.76 -3.81 9.88
C ALA A 232 1.56 -3.12 9.24
N ASP A 233 0.38 -3.18 9.86
CA ASP A 233 -0.81 -2.46 9.39
C ASP A 233 -0.59 -0.94 9.39
N VAL A 234 0.00 -0.40 10.46
CA VAL A 234 0.29 1.05 10.54
C VAL A 234 1.29 1.46 9.46
N ALA A 235 2.32 0.64 9.22
CA ALA A 235 3.33 0.89 8.20
C ALA A 235 2.71 0.88 6.80
N TRP A 236 1.89 -0.13 6.49
CA TRP A 236 1.20 -0.24 5.20
C TRP A 236 0.22 0.91 4.99
N MET A 237 -0.62 1.21 5.98
CA MET A 237 -1.55 2.33 5.94
C MET A 237 -0.81 3.65 5.63
N ALA A 238 0.20 3.99 6.45
CA ALA A 238 0.90 5.25 6.31
C ALA A 238 1.67 5.34 4.97
N SER A 239 2.30 4.24 4.56
CA SER A 239 2.97 4.11 3.26
C SER A 239 2.01 4.34 2.09
N ALA A 240 0.83 3.71 2.12
CA ALA A 240 -0.17 3.84 1.05
C ALA A 240 -0.73 5.26 0.97
N LEU A 241 -1.04 5.89 2.10
CA LEU A 241 -1.55 7.26 2.15
C LEU A 241 -0.50 8.28 1.67
N VAL A 242 0.76 8.14 2.10
CA VAL A 242 1.88 8.96 1.59
C VAL A 242 2.02 8.77 0.09
N ARG A 243 1.97 7.53 -0.40
CA ARG A 243 2.09 7.24 -1.84
C ARG A 243 0.95 7.81 -2.67
N ALA A 244 -0.25 7.86 -2.09
CA ALA A 244 -1.40 8.54 -2.67
C ALA A 244 -1.32 10.08 -2.54
N GLY A 245 -0.25 10.66 -1.99
CA GLY A 245 -0.10 12.11 -1.89
C GLY A 245 -0.99 12.76 -0.82
N VAL A 246 -1.42 12.01 0.20
CA VAL A 246 -1.99 12.61 1.41
C VAL A 246 -0.92 13.51 2.04
N ASN A 247 -1.34 14.70 2.50
CA ASN A 247 -0.44 15.70 3.05
C ASN A 247 0.40 15.10 4.21
N PRO A 248 1.74 15.22 4.21
CA PRO A 248 2.58 14.74 5.30
C PRO A 248 2.23 15.26 6.71
N ASP A 249 1.56 16.42 6.80
CA ASP A 249 1.06 17.03 8.04
C ASP A 249 -0.37 16.58 8.40
N ASP A 250 -0.95 15.65 7.64
CA ASP A 250 -2.24 15.05 7.97
C ASP A 250 -2.19 14.38 9.35
N TRP A 251 -3.25 14.59 10.13
CA TRP A 251 -3.32 14.14 11.52
C TRP A 251 -3.18 12.62 11.66
N LEU A 252 -3.69 11.84 10.69
CA LEU A 252 -3.61 10.38 10.71
C LEU A 252 -2.18 9.93 10.42
N LEU A 253 -1.48 10.58 9.49
CA LEU A 253 -0.06 10.29 9.22
C LEU A 253 0.84 10.68 10.40
N LEU A 254 0.58 11.82 11.04
CA LEU A 254 1.30 12.23 12.25
C LEU A 254 1.09 11.24 13.40
N ALA A 255 -0.15 10.76 13.58
CA ALA A 255 -0.47 9.74 14.58
C ALA A 255 0.19 8.39 14.25
N ALA A 256 0.17 7.97 12.98
CA ALA A 256 0.81 6.74 12.52
C ALA A 256 2.33 6.76 12.76
N ARG A 257 3.02 7.86 12.46
CA ARG A 257 4.47 8.00 12.73
C ARG A 257 4.81 7.90 14.22
N ARG A 258 3.98 8.45 15.11
CA ARG A 258 4.14 8.29 16.56
C ARG A 258 3.99 6.83 16.97
N ARG A 259 2.93 6.18 16.49
CA ARG A 259 2.69 4.76 16.75
C ARG A 259 3.85 3.88 16.27
N LEU A 260 4.39 4.15 15.07
CA LEU A 260 5.56 3.44 14.54
C LEU A 260 6.81 3.67 15.40
N ALA A 261 7.02 4.88 15.92
CA ALA A 261 8.13 5.17 16.82
C ALA A 261 8.04 4.41 18.16
N GLU A 262 6.82 4.22 18.68
CA GLU A 262 6.55 3.46 19.90
C GLU A 262 6.81 1.95 19.71
N THR A 263 6.53 1.42 18.52
CA THR A 263 6.63 -0.02 18.21
C THR A 263 7.96 -0.43 17.59
N GLN A 264 8.87 0.51 17.35
CA GLN A 264 10.19 0.18 16.80
C GLN A 264 11.00 -0.66 17.81
N ARG A 265 11.52 -1.80 17.35
CA ARG A 265 12.39 -2.67 18.13
C ARG A 265 13.78 -2.05 18.29
N SER A 266 14.55 -2.53 19.26
CA SER A 266 15.92 -2.06 19.52
C SER A 266 16.92 -2.38 18.41
N ASP A 267 16.61 -3.32 17.53
CA ASP A 267 17.41 -3.63 16.32
C ASP A 267 17.07 -2.73 15.14
N GLY A 268 16.13 -1.80 15.31
CA GLY A 268 15.68 -0.84 14.30
C GLY A 268 14.52 -1.32 13.43
N GLY A 269 14.12 -2.59 13.50
CA GLY A 269 13.05 -3.16 12.70
C GLY A 269 11.66 -3.10 13.34
N TRP A 270 10.66 -3.56 12.58
CA TRP A 270 9.28 -3.75 13.03
C TRP A 270 8.84 -5.18 12.73
N PRO A 271 8.05 -5.80 13.63
CA PRO A 271 7.52 -7.14 13.41
C PRO A 271 6.42 -7.14 12.34
N SER A 272 6.39 -8.20 11.54
CA SER A 272 5.24 -8.55 10.70
C SER A 272 4.38 -9.66 11.31
N GLU A 273 3.06 -9.58 11.14
CA GLU A 273 2.14 -10.66 11.51
C GLU A 273 2.24 -11.87 10.55
N ASP A 274 2.81 -11.68 9.37
CA ASP A 274 3.10 -12.73 8.39
C ASP A 274 4.41 -13.50 8.70
N GLY A 275 5.10 -13.11 9.78
CA GLY A 275 6.32 -13.75 10.30
C GLY A 275 7.60 -12.99 9.99
N ASP A 276 8.68 -13.37 10.69
CA ASP A 276 9.96 -12.66 10.72
C ASP A 276 10.60 -12.42 9.35
N THR A 277 10.29 -13.27 8.35
CA THR A 277 10.78 -13.09 6.97
C THR A 277 10.23 -11.81 6.31
N PHE A 278 9.13 -11.28 6.81
CA PHE A 278 8.49 -10.05 6.30
C PHE A 278 8.86 -8.80 7.11
N ASP A 279 9.64 -8.91 8.19
CA ASP A 279 10.08 -7.76 8.99
C ASP A 279 10.83 -6.72 8.13
N VAL A 280 11.61 -7.17 7.14
CA VAL A 280 12.32 -6.29 6.20
C VAL A 280 11.33 -5.53 5.33
N HIS A 281 10.31 -6.20 4.80
CA HIS A 281 9.25 -5.57 4.02
C HIS A 281 8.51 -4.52 4.86
N THR A 282 8.10 -4.86 6.08
CA THR A 282 7.46 -3.91 7.01
C THR A 282 8.34 -2.71 7.30
N THR A 283 9.64 -2.93 7.51
CA THR A 283 10.61 -1.86 7.76
C THR A 283 10.76 -0.93 6.54
N LEU A 284 10.75 -1.47 5.31
CA LEU A 284 10.73 -0.67 4.08
C LEU A 284 9.46 0.19 3.96
N LEU A 285 8.29 -0.35 4.33
CA LEU A 285 7.04 0.43 4.38
C LEU A 285 7.13 1.59 5.38
N VAL A 286 7.73 1.37 6.55
CA VAL A 286 7.96 2.45 7.53
C VAL A 286 8.89 3.53 6.97
N ILE A 287 9.98 3.13 6.32
CA ILE A 287 10.91 4.07 5.69
C ILE A 287 10.18 4.94 4.67
N ARG A 288 9.34 4.34 3.82
CA ARG A 288 8.49 5.05 2.86
C ARG A 288 7.49 6.00 3.52
N ALA A 289 6.81 5.56 4.58
CA ALA A 289 5.85 6.38 5.33
C ALA A 289 6.47 7.63 6.00
N CYS A 290 7.78 7.60 6.22
CA CYS A 290 8.54 8.69 6.82
C CYS A 290 9.28 9.58 5.81
N ARG A 291 9.10 9.36 4.50
CA ARG A 291 9.62 10.26 3.45
C ARG A 291 8.81 11.56 3.34
#